data_AF-A0A968P360-F1
#
_entry.id   AF-A0A968P360-F1
#
_cell.length_a   1.000
_cell.length_b   1.000
_cell.length_c   1.000
_cell.angle_alpha   90.00
_cell.angle_beta   90.00
_cell.angle_gamma   90.00
#
_symmetry.space_group_name_H-M   'P 1'
#
loop_
_entity.id
_entity.type
_entity.pdbx_description
1 polymer ?
#
loop_
_entity_poly.entity_id
_entity_poly.type
_entity_poly.pdbx_seq_one_letter_code
_entity_poly.pdbx_strand_id
1 'polypeptide(L)'
;MDEKTIYFNGLDGATGTYSLTPMPLYRLARLIRGEAQEPDLGGKGVKAGIDTRELANVGWGVVFTHDTPPGVREALAPLLEHRRGQAEAVAEGRYQELTYFPGESKLRFLARYGVGPGFVDPDQMPYYLLLVGGPEAIPFAFQYQLGVQYAVGRIAFDTLDEYARYAAAATAADGRAHRSAPRAVLFGVENPDDPLTRLTVDHLVYPLARRLGDRLAAWRVETVVREQATKARLAELLGGEQTPDLLLTASHGVCFRAGDPSQMPHQGALVCSDWPGPKAWRGRLREDHFFSGDDLGENARLEGLVSCHFACFTAGTPASAPSIAAATPRLR
;
A
#
# COMPACT_ATOMS: atom_id res chain seq x y z
N MET A 1 28.11 25.41 -8.42
CA MET A 1 27.54 24.05 -8.31
C MET A 1 26.07 24.18 -8.59
N ASP A 2 25.57 23.50 -9.62
CA ASP A 2 24.13 23.45 -9.87
C ASP A 2 23.44 22.87 -8.62
N GLU A 3 22.59 23.65 -7.98
CA GLU A 3 21.83 23.19 -6.83
C GLU A 3 20.84 22.13 -7.30
N LYS A 4 21.12 20.86 -7.00
CA LYS A 4 20.22 19.76 -7.31
C LYS A 4 18.91 19.95 -6.54
N THR A 5 17.92 20.51 -7.22
CA THR A 5 16.56 20.70 -6.71
C THR A 5 15.86 19.35 -6.73
N ILE A 6 15.30 18.98 -5.59
CA ILE A 6 14.53 17.76 -5.41
C ILE A 6 13.06 18.10 -5.62
N TYR A 7 12.44 17.37 -6.53
CA TYR A 7 11.00 17.38 -6.74
C TYR A 7 10.42 16.16 -6.02
N PHE A 8 9.28 16.34 -5.36
CA PHE A 8 8.61 15.27 -4.63
C PHE A 8 7.43 14.78 -5.45
N ASN A 9 7.19 13.47 -5.36
CA ASN A 9 6.05 12.84 -6.02
C ASN A 9 4.75 13.30 -5.33
N GLY A 10 3.69 13.55 -6.10
CA GLY A 10 2.34 13.90 -5.63
C GLY A 10 1.88 15.33 -5.96
N LEU A 11 0.59 15.51 -6.16
CA LEU A 11 -0.03 16.78 -6.53
C LEU A 11 -1.07 17.24 -5.48
N ASP A 12 -1.09 18.52 -5.17
CA ASP A 12 -2.19 19.17 -4.45
C ASP A 12 -3.39 19.29 -5.39
N GLY A 13 -4.48 18.56 -5.10
CA GLY A 13 -5.65 18.50 -5.95
C GLY A 13 -6.41 19.81 -6.08
N ALA A 14 -6.30 20.72 -5.11
CA ALA A 14 -6.97 22.02 -5.13
C ALA A 14 -6.22 23.04 -6.02
N THR A 15 -4.91 22.86 -6.21
CA THR A 15 -4.05 23.80 -6.94
C THR A 15 -3.47 23.25 -8.23
N GLY A 16 -3.44 21.92 -8.39
CA GLY A 16 -2.78 21.24 -9.51
C GLY A 16 -1.26 21.39 -9.52
N THR A 17 -0.67 21.79 -8.40
CA THR A 17 0.78 21.95 -8.22
C THR A 17 1.35 20.79 -7.41
N TYR A 18 2.68 20.64 -7.34
CA TYR A 18 3.30 19.61 -6.50
C TYR A 18 2.91 19.78 -5.03
N SER A 19 2.60 18.65 -4.37
CA SER A 19 2.17 18.61 -2.96
C SER A 19 3.22 19.17 -2.00
N LEU A 20 4.50 18.95 -2.31
CA LEU A 20 5.63 19.58 -1.65
C LEU A 20 6.35 20.49 -2.63
N THR A 21 6.57 21.74 -2.22
CA THR A 21 7.37 22.67 -2.99
C THR A 21 8.76 22.08 -3.23
N PRO A 22 9.22 22.00 -4.49
CA PRO A 22 10.56 21.54 -4.81
C PRO A 22 11.60 22.32 -3.99
N MET A 23 12.60 21.62 -3.46
CA MET A 23 13.59 22.24 -2.60
C MET A 23 15.00 21.73 -2.88
N PRO A 24 16.05 22.53 -2.62
CA PRO A 24 17.42 22.07 -2.74
C PRO A 24 17.73 20.91 -1.78
N LEU A 25 18.59 19.98 -2.21
CA LEU A 25 18.98 18.80 -1.43
C LEU A 25 19.45 19.11 0.01
N TYR A 26 20.16 20.23 0.22
CA TYR A 26 20.65 20.60 1.55
C TYR A 26 19.51 20.90 2.54
N ARG A 27 18.37 21.43 2.07
CA ARG A 27 17.20 21.70 2.91
C ARG A 27 16.56 20.38 3.36
N LEU A 28 16.42 19.42 2.45
CA LEU A 28 15.95 18.07 2.77
C LEU A 28 16.87 17.37 3.79
N ALA A 29 18.19 17.43 3.59
CA ALA A 29 19.16 16.84 4.51
C ALA A 29 19.15 17.44 5.93
N ARG A 30 18.64 18.67 6.09
CA ARG A 30 18.43 19.29 7.42
C ARG A 30 17.14 18.82 8.08
N LEU A 31 16.08 18.64 7.31
CA LEU A 31 14.80 18.10 7.80
C LEU A 31 14.98 16.67 8.35
N ILE A 32 15.64 15.80 7.59
CA ILE A 32 15.89 14.40 7.99
C ILE A 32 16.73 14.31 9.27
N ARG A 33 17.70 15.22 9.47
CA ARG A 33 18.57 15.21 10.67
C ARG A 33 17.86 15.67 11.95
N GLY A 34 16.66 16.25 11.86
CA GLY A 34 15.90 16.73 13.02
C GLY A 34 15.00 15.68 13.68
N GLU A 35 14.79 14.53 13.05
CA GLU A 35 13.92 13.46 13.54
C GLU A 35 14.78 12.34 14.13
N ALA A 36 14.80 12.24 15.47
CA ALA A 36 15.48 11.15 16.16
C ALA A 36 14.82 9.81 15.78
N GLN A 37 15.62 8.89 15.26
CA GLN A 37 15.18 7.54 14.90
C GLN A 37 15.29 6.65 16.14
N GLU A 38 14.24 5.88 16.46
CA GLU A 38 14.38 4.77 17.42
C GLU A 38 15.42 3.77 16.88
N PRO A 39 16.25 3.15 17.74
CA PRO A 39 17.30 2.26 17.29
C PRO A 39 16.71 1.04 16.55
N ASP A 40 17.30 0.73 15.40
CA ASP A 40 17.04 -0.50 14.63
C ASP A 40 17.52 -1.70 15.44
N LEU A 41 16.58 -2.41 16.06
CA LEU A 41 16.84 -3.60 16.86
C LEU A 41 17.00 -4.81 15.95
N GLY A 42 18.18 -4.89 15.31
CA GLY A 42 18.85 -6.06 14.73
C GLY A 42 18.03 -7.23 14.17
N GLY A 43 18.30 -7.58 12.90
CA GLY A 43 17.78 -8.75 12.19
C GLY A 43 16.57 -8.43 11.33
N LYS A 44 16.72 -8.54 10.00
CA LYS A 44 15.61 -8.37 9.04
C LYS A 44 15.10 -9.74 8.62
N GLY A 45 13.78 -9.93 8.70
CA GLY A 45 13.11 -11.14 8.26
C GLY A 45 13.24 -12.36 9.20
N VAL A 46 12.97 -13.52 8.62
CA VAL A 46 12.95 -14.82 9.32
C VAL A 46 14.38 -15.37 9.50
N LYS A 47 14.57 -16.25 10.49
CA LYS A 47 15.81 -17.03 10.64
C LYS A 47 16.25 -17.63 9.31
N ALA A 48 17.55 -17.62 9.04
CA ALA A 48 18.12 -18.11 7.79
C ALA A 48 17.73 -19.58 7.52
N GLY A 49 17.37 -19.88 6.27
CA GLY A 49 17.01 -21.24 5.83
C GLY A 49 15.51 -21.56 5.80
N ILE A 50 14.64 -20.62 6.19
CA ILE A 50 13.18 -20.79 6.13
C ILE A 50 12.63 -20.14 4.85
N ASP A 51 11.91 -20.92 4.02
CA ASP A 51 11.21 -20.38 2.84
C ASP A 51 9.95 -19.63 3.29
N THR A 52 9.99 -18.31 3.16
CA THR A 52 8.89 -17.44 3.59
C THR A 52 7.67 -17.53 2.70
N ARG A 53 7.74 -18.19 1.53
CA ARG A 53 6.62 -18.28 0.58
C ARG A 53 5.60 -19.37 0.92
N GLU A 54 5.95 -20.28 1.82
CA GLU A 54 5.07 -21.36 2.25
C GLU A 54 4.45 -21.07 3.61
N LEU A 55 3.13 -20.82 3.62
CA LEU A 55 2.42 -20.40 4.83
C LEU A 55 2.55 -21.41 5.98
N ALA A 56 2.57 -22.71 5.69
CA ALA A 56 2.71 -23.76 6.70
C ALA A 56 4.06 -23.73 7.44
N ASN A 57 5.11 -23.19 6.80
CA ASN A 57 6.45 -23.11 7.38
C ASN A 57 6.63 -21.87 8.26
N VAL A 58 5.97 -20.77 7.90
CA VAL A 58 6.18 -19.47 8.56
C VAL A 58 4.97 -18.95 9.32
N GLY A 59 3.85 -19.63 9.24
CA GLY A 59 2.63 -19.30 9.96
C GLY A 59 1.90 -18.06 9.45
N TRP A 60 0.67 -17.91 9.93
CA TRP A 60 -0.17 -16.75 9.70
C TRP A 60 -0.85 -16.30 11.00
N GLY A 61 -0.75 -15.01 11.31
CA GLY A 61 -1.37 -14.41 12.47
C GLY A 61 -2.30 -13.27 12.09
N VAL A 62 -3.36 -13.09 12.88
CA VAL A 62 -4.24 -11.92 12.81
C VAL A 62 -4.11 -11.10 14.09
N VAL A 63 -3.95 -9.79 13.96
CA VAL A 63 -3.83 -8.85 15.07
C VAL A 63 -5.08 -7.98 15.11
N PHE A 64 -5.95 -8.26 16.07
CA PHE A 64 -7.12 -7.47 16.36
C PHE A 64 -6.77 -6.34 17.31
N THR A 65 -7.34 -5.15 17.14
CA THR A 65 -7.28 -4.15 18.22
C THR A 65 -8.09 -4.64 19.44
N HIS A 66 -7.70 -4.23 20.65
CA HIS A 66 -8.42 -4.58 21.89
C HIS A 66 -9.91 -4.25 21.79
N ASP A 67 -10.21 -3.09 21.21
CA ASP A 67 -11.57 -2.57 21.04
C ASP A 67 -12.18 -2.98 19.68
N THR A 68 -11.83 -4.15 19.15
CA THR A 68 -12.37 -4.63 17.87
C THR A 68 -13.90 -4.70 17.97
N PRO A 69 -14.65 -4.09 17.04
CA PRO A 69 -16.11 -4.11 17.09
C PRO A 69 -16.68 -5.53 17.15
N PRO A 70 -17.76 -5.75 17.93
CA PRO A 70 -18.46 -7.03 17.94
C PRO A 70 -18.87 -7.44 16.52
N GLY A 71 -18.75 -8.73 16.21
CA GLY A 71 -19.10 -9.29 14.89
C GLY A 71 -17.98 -9.24 13.84
N VAL A 72 -16.93 -8.42 13.99
CA VAL A 72 -15.81 -8.39 13.01
C VAL A 72 -15.10 -9.75 12.92
N ARG A 73 -14.89 -10.42 14.06
CA ARG A 73 -14.31 -11.77 14.10
C ARG A 73 -15.18 -12.80 13.39
N GLU A 74 -16.50 -12.70 13.56
CA GLU A 74 -17.47 -13.58 12.90
C GLU A 74 -17.52 -13.33 11.40
N ALA A 75 -17.54 -12.07 10.97
CA ALA A 75 -17.48 -11.68 9.57
C ALA A 75 -16.21 -12.18 8.88
N LEU A 76 -15.09 -12.22 9.61
CA LEU A 76 -13.80 -12.73 9.11
C LEU A 76 -13.65 -14.26 9.24
N ALA A 77 -14.55 -14.96 9.94
CA ALA A 77 -14.41 -16.38 10.26
C ALA A 77 -14.04 -17.27 9.04
N PRO A 78 -14.65 -17.10 7.85
CA PRO A 78 -14.27 -17.90 6.68
C PRO A 78 -12.79 -17.78 6.31
N LEU A 79 -12.23 -16.57 6.37
CA LEU A 79 -10.82 -16.33 6.08
C LEU A 79 -9.91 -16.86 7.20
N LEU A 80 -10.31 -16.68 8.46
CA LEU A 80 -9.55 -17.14 9.62
C LEU A 80 -9.42 -18.67 9.63
N GLU A 81 -10.53 -19.38 9.39
CA GLU A 81 -10.56 -20.84 9.28
C GLU A 81 -9.73 -21.33 8.09
N HIS A 82 -9.85 -20.68 6.93
CA HIS A 82 -9.06 -21.00 5.75
C HIS A 82 -7.55 -20.87 6.02
N ARG A 83 -7.12 -19.75 6.62
CA ARG A 83 -5.71 -19.50 6.96
C ARG A 83 -5.19 -20.43 8.04
N ARG A 84 -6.02 -20.75 9.04
CA ARG A 84 -5.68 -21.75 10.06
C ARG A 84 -5.37 -23.10 9.42
N GLY A 85 -6.26 -23.59 8.53
CA GLY A 85 -6.06 -24.85 7.83
C GLY A 85 -4.78 -24.90 7.00
N GLN A 86 -4.38 -23.79 6.38
CA GLN A 86 -3.13 -23.69 5.61
C GLN A 86 -1.89 -23.56 6.49
N ALA A 87 -1.94 -22.71 7.51
CA ALA A 87 -0.80 -22.43 8.38
C ALA A 87 -0.47 -23.63 9.27
N GLU A 88 -1.50 -24.32 9.80
CA GLU A 88 -1.33 -25.48 10.67
C GLU A 88 -1.25 -26.82 9.92
N ALA A 89 -1.12 -26.79 8.58
CA ALA A 89 -1.04 -27.99 7.75
C ALA A 89 0.16 -28.89 8.08
N VAL A 90 1.25 -28.31 8.60
CA VAL A 90 2.51 -29.01 8.91
C VAL A 90 2.84 -29.00 10.40
N ALA A 91 2.51 -27.93 11.13
CA ALA A 91 2.80 -27.79 12.55
C ALA A 91 1.71 -26.99 13.29
N GLU A 92 1.31 -27.45 14.47
CA GLU A 92 0.38 -26.73 15.35
C GLU A 92 1.01 -25.41 15.83
N GLY A 93 0.17 -24.40 16.15
CA GLY A 93 0.63 -23.12 16.68
C GLY A 93 1.17 -22.14 15.62
N ARG A 94 1.15 -22.55 14.34
CA ARG A 94 1.44 -21.70 13.17
C ARG A 94 0.32 -20.71 12.85
N TYR A 95 -0.86 -20.86 13.46
CA TYR A 95 -1.93 -19.87 13.43
C TYR A 95 -2.09 -19.20 14.79
N GLN A 96 -2.14 -17.87 14.82
CA GLN A 96 -2.33 -17.13 16.07
C GLN A 96 -3.30 -15.95 15.92
N GLU A 97 -4.21 -15.82 16.88
CA GLU A 97 -5.01 -14.61 17.05
C GLU A 97 -4.41 -13.76 18.16
N LEU A 98 -3.92 -12.59 17.77
CA LEU A 98 -3.23 -11.65 18.61
C LEU A 98 -4.13 -10.44 18.87
N THR A 99 -3.88 -9.77 19.98
CA THR A 99 -4.56 -8.54 20.38
C THR A 99 -3.53 -7.45 20.50
N TYR A 100 -3.75 -6.31 19.86
CA TYR A 100 -2.99 -5.08 20.04
C TYR A 100 -3.71 -4.18 21.05
N PHE A 101 -3.00 -3.65 22.03
CA PHE A 101 -3.56 -2.68 22.98
C PHE A 101 -3.23 -1.24 22.55
N PRO A 102 -4.18 -0.30 22.61
CA PRO A 102 -3.93 1.10 22.25
C PRO A 102 -2.69 1.69 22.96
N GLY A 103 -1.81 2.30 22.18
CA GLY A 103 -0.56 2.91 22.66
C GLY A 103 0.59 1.93 22.95
N GLU A 104 0.41 0.63 22.71
CA GLU A 104 1.47 -0.36 22.89
C GLU A 104 2.57 -0.20 21.82
N SER A 105 3.85 -0.16 22.24
CA SER A 105 4.98 -0.17 21.30
C SER A 105 5.21 -1.58 20.73
N LYS A 106 5.90 -1.68 19.58
CA LYS A 106 6.32 -2.98 19.00
C LYS A 106 6.97 -3.89 20.04
N LEU A 107 7.89 -3.36 20.84
CA LEU A 107 8.62 -4.15 21.83
C LEU A 107 7.73 -4.69 22.93
N ARG A 108 6.78 -3.89 23.43
CA ARG A 108 5.83 -4.33 24.46
C ARG A 108 4.88 -5.39 23.90
N PHE A 109 4.40 -5.19 22.67
CA PHE A 109 3.58 -6.16 21.96
C PHE A 109 4.30 -7.51 21.81
N LEU A 110 5.51 -7.52 21.25
CA LEU A 110 6.29 -8.74 21.05
C LEU A 110 6.61 -9.44 22.39
N ALA A 111 7.07 -8.69 23.40
CA ALA A 111 7.40 -9.24 24.70
C ALA A 111 6.20 -9.90 25.40
N ARG A 112 4.99 -9.37 25.22
CA ARG A 112 3.76 -9.96 25.77
C ARG A 112 3.43 -11.34 25.18
N TYR A 113 3.89 -11.59 23.96
CA TYR A 113 3.81 -12.91 23.30
C TYR A 113 5.11 -13.73 23.46
N GLY A 114 6.01 -13.33 24.36
CA GLY A 114 7.27 -14.05 24.61
C GLY A 114 8.30 -13.91 23.50
N VAL A 115 8.10 -13.00 22.55
CA VAL A 115 9.02 -12.77 21.43
C VAL A 115 10.08 -11.75 21.83
N GLY A 116 11.35 -12.19 21.79
CA GLY A 116 12.52 -11.36 22.02
C GLY A 116 12.98 -10.60 20.77
N PRO A 117 13.93 -9.66 20.90
CA PRO A 117 14.54 -9.00 19.74
C PRO A 117 15.34 -10.00 18.89
N GLY A 118 15.33 -9.81 17.57
CA GLY A 118 16.12 -10.63 16.63
C GLY A 118 15.32 -11.08 15.41
N PHE A 119 15.78 -12.15 14.78
CA PHE A 119 15.08 -12.76 13.63
C PHE A 119 13.73 -13.36 14.05
N VAL A 120 12.76 -13.33 13.14
CA VAL A 120 11.46 -13.96 13.37
C VAL A 120 11.64 -15.47 13.55
N ASP A 121 11.09 -15.98 14.65
CA ASP A 121 10.90 -17.39 14.91
C ASP A 121 9.41 -17.73 14.73
N PRO A 122 9.03 -18.40 13.64
CA PRO A 122 7.63 -18.69 13.40
C PRO A 122 7.02 -19.67 14.42
N ASP A 123 7.84 -20.36 15.25
CA ASP A 123 7.34 -21.21 16.35
C ASP A 123 6.86 -20.35 17.54
N GLN A 124 7.36 -19.12 17.66
CA GLN A 124 6.92 -18.16 18.70
C GLN A 124 5.79 -17.27 18.18
N MET A 125 5.96 -16.71 16.97
CA MET A 125 4.97 -15.84 16.36
C MET A 125 5.01 -15.96 14.83
N PRO A 126 3.85 -16.13 14.17
CA PRO A 126 3.74 -16.14 12.72
C PRO A 126 4.44 -14.99 12.01
N TYR A 127 5.05 -15.27 10.86
CA TYR A 127 5.72 -14.29 10.01
C TYR A 127 4.74 -13.36 9.29
N TYR A 128 3.64 -13.90 8.76
CA TYR A 128 2.59 -13.12 8.14
C TYR A 128 1.63 -12.61 9.20
N LEU A 129 1.45 -11.30 9.30
CA LEU A 129 0.57 -10.68 10.28
C LEU A 129 -0.45 -9.77 9.57
N LEU A 130 -1.74 -10.06 9.73
CA LEU A 130 -2.82 -9.20 9.26
C LEU A 130 -3.33 -8.32 10.40
N LEU A 131 -3.18 -7.01 10.27
CA LEU A 131 -3.77 -6.04 11.18
C LEU A 131 -5.25 -5.82 10.82
N VAL A 132 -6.13 -5.87 11.81
CA VAL A 132 -7.57 -5.60 11.66
C VAL A 132 -7.92 -4.34 12.45
N GLY A 133 -8.08 -3.22 11.72
CA GLY A 133 -8.35 -1.90 12.27
C GLY A 133 -7.60 -0.78 11.55
N GLY A 134 -8.22 0.40 11.49
CA GLY A 134 -7.64 1.58 10.87
C GLY A 134 -6.46 2.18 11.64
N PRO A 135 -5.75 3.17 11.05
CA PRO A 135 -4.57 3.77 11.65
C PRO A 135 -4.84 4.50 12.98
N GLU A 136 -6.08 4.87 13.25
CA GLU A 136 -6.55 5.42 14.53
C GLU A 136 -6.55 4.39 15.66
N ALA A 137 -6.86 3.13 15.37
CA ALA A 137 -6.84 2.05 16.34
C ALA A 137 -5.45 1.39 16.44
N ILE A 138 -4.82 1.12 15.30
CA ILE A 138 -3.47 0.53 15.20
C ILE A 138 -2.58 1.47 14.40
N PRO A 139 -1.69 2.29 15.01
CA PRO A 139 -0.92 3.31 14.30
C PRO A 139 -0.03 2.77 13.17
N PHE A 140 0.16 3.56 12.11
CA PHE A 140 1.11 3.22 11.05
C PHE A 140 2.54 3.03 11.56
N ALA A 141 2.97 3.79 12.58
CA ALA A 141 4.28 3.63 13.18
C ALA A 141 4.50 2.20 13.70
N PHE A 142 3.50 1.63 14.40
CA PHE A 142 3.53 0.24 14.85
C PHE A 142 3.65 -0.74 13.68
N GLN A 143 2.81 -0.57 12.64
CA GLN A 143 2.86 -1.40 11.43
C GLN A 143 4.23 -1.34 10.74
N TYR A 144 4.81 -0.16 10.55
CA TYR A 144 6.10 0.00 9.89
C TYR A 144 7.23 -0.62 10.71
N GLN A 145 7.23 -0.41 12.03
CA GLN A 145 8.21 -1.03 12.91
C GLN A 145 8.12 -2.56 12.89
N LEU A 146 6.90 -3.11 12.89
CA LEU A 146 6.66 -4.54 12.80
C LEU A 146 7.09 -5.09 11.43
N GLY A 147 6.81 -4.35 10.36
CA GLY A 147 7.17 -4.65 8.96
C GLY A 147 8.67 -4.70 8.68
N VAL A 148 9.53 -4.28 9.60
CA VAL A 148 10.99 -4.51 9.51
C VAL A 148 11.32 -6.01 9.56
N GLN A 149 10.54 -6.78 10.32
CA GLN A 149 10.78 -8.19 10.61
C GLN A 149 9.70 -9.11 10.05
N TYR A 150 8.44 -8.66 10.03
CA TYR A 150 7.27 -9.46 9.65
C TYR A 150 6.71 -9.03 8.29
N ALA A 151 5.96 -9.90 7.63
CA ALA A 151 5.16 -9.55 6.46
C ALA A 151 3.78 -9.05 6.94
N VAL A 152 3.64 -7.72 7.05
CA VAL A 152 2.46 -7.11 7.66
C VAL A 152 1.49 -6.57 6.62
N GLY A 153 0.26 -7.08 6.63
CA GLY A 153 -0.89 -6.54 5.89
C GLY A 153 -1.87 -5.82 6.81
N ARG A 154 -2.80 -5.04 6.27
CA ARG A 154 -3.87 -4.39 7.03
C ARG A 154 -5.19 -4.44 6.25
N ILE A 155 -6.28 -4.63 6.98
CA ILE A 155 -7.63 -4.32 6.54
C ILE A 155 -8.31 -3.39 7.56
N ALA A 156 -9.09 -2.46 7.04
CA ALA A 156 -9.87 -1.50 7.83
C ALA A 156 -11.07 -1.08 6.99
N PHE A 157 -12.22 -1.70 7.28
CA PHE A 157 -13.49 -1.39 6.63
C PHE A 157 -14.47 -0.77 7.63
N ASP A 158 -15.45 -0.04 7.12
CA ASP A 158 -16.41 0.72 7.93
C ASP A 158 -17.55 -0.18 8.44
N THR A 159 -17.86 -1.26 7.71
CA THR A 159 -19.03 -2.12 7.99
C THR A 159 -18.67 -3.61 8.10
N LEU A 160 -19.48 -4.36 8.86
CA LEU A 160 -19.34 -5.82 8.98
C LEU A 160 -19.47 -6.53 7.63
N ASP A 161 -20.38 -6.07 6.78
CA ASP A 161 -20.60 -6.63 5.44
C ASP A 161 -19.38 -6.48 4.54
N GLU A 162 -18.58 -5.42 4.69
CA GLU A 162 -17.32 -5.25 3.96
C GLU A 162 -16.25 -6.25 4.42
N TYR A 163 -16.12 -6.48 5.74
CA TYR A 163 -15.24 -7.54 6.26
C TYR A 163 -15.65 -8.92 5.74
N ALA A 164 -16.96 -9.23 5.75
CA ALA A 164 -17.48 -10.49 5.25
C ALA A 164 -17.23 -10.66 3.74
N ARG A 165 -17.48 -9.62 2.95
CA ARG A 165 -17.19 -9.62 1.50
C ARG A 165 -15.70 -9.82 1.22
N TYR A 166 -14.83 -9.12 1.95
CA TYR A 166 -13.38 -9.29 1.82
C TYR A 166 -12.94 -10.73 2.17
N ALA A 167 -13.42 -11.28 3.29
CA ALA A 167 -13.09 -12.63 3.73
C ALA A 167 -13.50 -13.68 2.69
N ALA A 168 -14.72 -13.57 2.15
CA ALA A 168 -15.22 -14.44 1.11
C ALA A 168 -14.41 -14.32 -0.19
N ALA A 169 -14.11 -13.09 -0.64
CA ALA A 169 -13.36 -12.83 -1.85
C ALA A 169 -11.91 -13.36 -1.76
N ALA A 170 -11.22 -13.11 -0.64
CA ALA A 170 -9.86 -13.58 -0.41
C ALA A 170 -9.80 -15.11 -0.36
N THR A 171 -10.73 -15.76 0.33
CA THR A 171 -10.81 -17.23 0.41
C THR A 171 -11.13 -17.84 -0.97
N ALA A 172 -12.04 -17.22 -1.72
CA ALA A 172 -12.38 -17.68 -3.07
C ALA A 172 -11.21 -17.52 -4.05
N ALA A 173 -10.43 -16.45 -3.93
CA ALA A 173 -9.27 -16.21 -4.79
C ALA A 173 -8.22 -17.32 -4.65
N ASP A 174 -7.95 -17.79 -3.43
CA ASP A 174 -6.97 -18.85 -3.17
C ASP A 174 -7.41 -20.22 -3.72
N GLY A 175 -8.72 -20.46 -3.81
CA GLY A 175 -9.29 -21.69 -4.37
C GLY A 175 -9.34 -21.72 -5.90
N ARG A 176 -9.06 -20.62 -6.60
CA ARG A 176 -9.14 -20.56 -8.06
C ARG A 176 -7.90 -21.19 -8.70
N ALA A 177 -8.12 -21.95 -9.77
CA ALA A 177 -7.03 -22.39 -10.62
C ALA A 177 -6.33 -21.18 -11.25
N HIS A 178 -5.01 -21.14 -11.11
CA HIS A 178 -4.19 -20.10 -11.74
C HIS A 178 -4.36 -20.13 -13.26
N ARG A 179 -4.36 -18.96 -13.89
CA ARG A 179 -4.32 -18.86 -15.36
C ARG A 179 -3.09 -19.58 -15.89
N SER A 180 -3.21 -20.22 -17.05
CA SER A 180 -2.09 -20.89 -17.72
C SER A 180 -0.96 -19.93 -18.12
N ALA A 181 -1.29 -18.66 -18.36
CA ALA A 181 -0.33 -17.57 -18.57
C ALA A 181 -0.80 -16.33 -17.79
N PRO A 182 -0.38 -16.16 -16.52
CA PRO A 182 -0.75 -15.00 -15.72
C PRO A 182 -0.25 -13.71 -16.37
N ARG A 183 -1.02 -12.63 -16.22
CA ARG A 183 -0.74 -11.33 -16.81
C ARG A 183 -0.23 -10.36 -15.76
N ALA A 184 0.88 -9.70 -16.06
CA ALA A 184 1.38 -8.56 -15.30
C ALA A 184 1.35 -7.32 -16.19
N VAL A 185 0.69 -6.26 -15.74
CA VAL A 185 0.64 -4.97 -16.44
C VAL A 185 1.35 -3.92 -15.59
N LEU A 186 2.34 -3.25 -16.17
CA LEU A 186 2.97 -2.08 -15.57
C LEU A 186 2.43 -0.83 -16.26
N PHE A 187 1.65 -0.07 -15.51
CA PHE A 187 1.00 1.18 -15.90
C PHE A 187 1.86 2.37 -15.47
N GLY A 188 2.55 3.00 -16.42
CA GLY A 188 3.51 4.07 -16.15
C GLY A 188 3.10 5.40 -16.79
N VAL A 189 2.66 6.35 -15.98
CA VAL A 189 2.24 7.67 -16.45
C VAL A 189 3.46 8.52 -16.75
N GLU A 190 3.43 9.26 -17.86
CA GLU A 190 4.36 10.36 -18.16
C GLU A 190 3.54 11.56 -18.64
N ASN A 191 3.50 12.62 -17.84
CA ASN A 191 2.77 13.83 -18.20
C ASN A 191 3.71 14.83 -18.89
N PRO A 192 3.20 15.63 -19.85
CA PRO A 192 4.01 16.67 -20.50
C PRO A 192 4.65 17.62 -19.48
N ASP A 193 5.91 18.01 -19.72
CA ASP A 193 6.65 18.94 -18.86
C ASP A 193 6.81 18.52 -17.38
N ASP A 194 6.64 17.23 -17.08
CA ASP A 194 6.89 16.66 -15.76
C ASP A 194 8.08 15.68 -15.79
N PRO A 195 9.25 16.11 -15.29
CA PRO A 195 10.43 15.25 -15.23
C PRO A 195 10.26 14.02 -14.32
N LEU A 196 9.42 14.07 -13.29
CA LEU A 196 9.31 13.00 -12.30
C LEU A 196 8.61 11.77 -12.86
N THR A 197 7.49 11.96 -13.54
CA THR A 197 6.75 10.86 -14.17
C THR A 197 7.58 10.23 -15.31
N ARG A 198 8.29 11.04 -16.12
CA ARG A 198 9.27 10.52 -17.10
C ARG A 198 10.36 9.66 -16.46
N LEU A 199 11.01 10.15 -15.41
CA LEU A 199 12.06 9.39 -14.71
C LEU A 199 11.51 8.08 -14.13
N THR A 200 10.27 8.09 -13.67
CA THR A 200 9.59 6.89 -13.15
C THR A 200 9.35 5.87 -14.27
N VAL A 201 8.90 6.30 -15.45
CA VAL A 201 8.76 5.41 -16.61
C VAL A 201 10.11 4.81 -17.02
N ASP A 202 11.13 5.65 -17.18
CA ASP A 202 12.43 5.26 -17.72
C ASP A 202 13.27 4.42 -16.75
N HIS A 203 13.18 4.68 -15.44
CA HIS A 203 14.05 4.07 -14.44
C HIS A 203 13.37 3.11 -13.46
N LEU A 204 12.03 3.06 -13.43
CA LEU A 204 11.28 2.07 -12.66
C LEU A 204 10.49 1.13 -13.58
N VAL A 205 9.61 1.66 -14.43
CA VAL A 205 8.64 0.85 -15.18
C VAL A 205 9.32 -0.03 -16.22
N TYR A 206 10.09 0.53 -17.15
CA TYR A 206 10.76 -0.28 -18.18
C TYR A 206 11.77 -1.28 -17.60
N PRO A 207 12.67 -0.90 -16.67
CA PRO A 207 13.61 -1.85 -16.09
C PRO A 207 12.91 -2.98 -15.33
N LEU A 208 11.81 -2.69 -14.62
CA LEU A 208 11.04 -3.70 -13.90
C LEU A 208 10.31 -4.64 -14.86
N ALA A 209 9.66 -4.11 -15.92
CA ALA A 209 8.98 -4.93 -16.92
C ALA A 209 9.95 -5.93 -17.58
N ARG A 210 11.13 -5.45 -17.99
CA ARG A 210 12.19 -6.31 -18.54
C ARG A 210 12.60 -7.39 -17.54
N ARG A 211 12.91 -7.00 -16.29
CA ARG A 211 13.34 -7.95 -15.27
C ARG A 211 12.27 -8.98 -14.92
N LEU A 212 11.00 -8.60 -14.92
CA LEU A 212 9.90 -9.53 -14.72
C LEU A 212 9.76 -10.48 -15.90
N GLY A 213 9.83 -9.99 -17.14
CA GLY A 213 9.80 -10.83 -18.35
C GLY A 213 10.94 -11.86 -18.38
N ASP A 214 12.16 -11.44 -18.00
CA ASP A 214 13.33 -12.32 -17.94
C ASP A 214 13.21 -13.39 -16.83
N ARG A 215 12.58 -13.05 -15.69
CA ARG A 215 12.50 -13.96 -14.51
C ARG A 215 11.25 -14.83 -14.48
N LEU A 216 10.15 -14.38 -15.08
CA LEU A 216 8.85 -15.01 -15.03
C LEU A 216 8.44 -15.44 -16.45
N ALA A 217 9.17 -16.38 -17.03
CA ALA A 217 8.96 -16.81 -18.42
C ALA A 217 7.53 -17.31 -18.72
N ALA A 218 6.79 -17.78 -17.71
CA ALA A 218 5.39 -18.20 -17.84
C ALA A 218 4.39 -17.03 -17.81
N TRP A 219 4.82 -15.83 -17.43
CA TRP A 219 3.97 -14.65 -17.32
C TRP A 219 3.99 -13.82 -18.60
N ARG A 220 2.82 -13.33 -19.00
CA ARG A 220 2.71 -12.29 -20.01
C ARG A 220 2.90 -10.93 -19.34
N VAL A 221 4.07 -10.32 -19.53
CA VAL A 221 4.39 -8.99 -18.98
C VAL A 221 4.14 -7.92 -20.03
N GLU A 222 3.32 -6.94 -19.69
CA GLU A 222 2.88 -5.87 -20.58
C GLU A 222 3.15 -4.50 -19.93
N THR A 223 3.40 -3.49 -20.77
CA THR A 223 3.55 -2.09 -20.31
C THR A 223 2.48 -1.23 -20.97
N VAL A 224 1.79 -0.42 -20.16
CA VAL A 224 0.89 0.64 -20.62
C VAL A 224 1.50 1.93 -20.13
N VAL A 225 2.10 2.71 -21.01
CA VAL A 225 2.92 3.86 -20.61
C VAL A 225 2.62 5.10 -21.43
N ARG A 226 3.01 6.26 -20.89
CA ARG A 226 2.94 7.56 -21.59
C ARG A 226 1.50 7.80 -22.06
N GLU A 227 1.28 8.17 -23.31
CA GLU A 227 -0.04 8.53 -23.85
C GLU A 227 -1.10 7.41 -23.74
N GLN A 228 -0.69 6.15 -23.54
CA GLN A 228 -1.59 5.02 -23.34
C GLN A 228 -2.06 4.86 -21.88
N ALA A 229 -1.35 5.46 -20.93
CA ALA A 229 -1.63 5.38 -19.50
C ALA A 229 -2.73 6.37 -19.10
N THR A 230 -3.90 6.24 -19.73
CA THR A 230 -5.07 7.09 -19.52
C THR A 230 -5.96 6.58 -18.40
N LYS A 231 -6.82 7.45 -17.88
CA LYS A 231 -7.85 7.15 -16.89
C LYS A 231 -8.78 6.04 -17.37
N ALA A 232 -9.24 6.14 -18.62
CA ALA A 232 -10.08 5.12 -19.25
C ALA A 232 -9.36 3.76 -19.32
N ARG A 233 -8.08 3.75 -19.70
CA ARG A 233 -7.30 2.50 -19.75
C ARG A 233 -7.09 1.91 -18.35
N LEU A 234 -6.91 2.74 -17.33
CA LEU A 234 -6.82 2.25 -15.95
C LEU A 234 -8.13 1.64 -15.45
N ALA A 235 -9.29 2.19 -15.84
CA ALA A 235 -10.60 1.60 -15.52
C ALA A 235 -10.76 0.18 -16.08
N GLU A 236 -10.27 -0.07 -17.29
CA GLU A 236 -10.29 -1.42 -17.88
C GLU A 236 -9.38 -2.42 -17.13
N LEU A 237 -8.29 -1.93 -16.53
CA LEU A 237 -7.26 -2.73 -15.86
C LEU A 237 -7.52 -2.95 -14.37
N LEU A 238 -8.26 -2.05 -13.71
CA LEU A 238 -8.54 -2.09 -12.28
C LEU A 238 -10.00 -2.47 -12.03
N GLY A 239 -10.32 -3.74 -12.27
CA GLY A 239 -11.65 -4.31 -12.06
C GLY A 239 -12.52 -4.41 -13.33
N GLY A 240 -12.06 -3.86 -14.46
CA GLY A 240 -12.72 -4.00 -15.76
C GLY A 240 -12.38 -5.29 -16.52
N GLU A 241 -12.81 -5.37 -17.78
CA GLU A 241 -12.68 -6.55 -18.66
C GLU A 241 -11.22 -6.95 -18.94
N GLN A 242 -10.25 -6.05 -18.73
CA GLN A 242 -8.84 -6.29 -19.01
C GLN A 242 -8.00 -6.51 -17.74
N THR A 243 -8.65 -6.69 -16.59
CA THR A 243 -8.00 -6.87 -15.29
C THR A 243 -6.92 -7.97 -15.33
N PRO A 244 -5.65 -7.63 -15.02
CA PRO A 244 -4.55 -8.59 -14.98
C PRO A 244 -4.50 -9.31 -13.64
N ASP A 245 -3.57 -10.25 -13.49
CA ASP A 245 -3.30 -10.92 -12.20
C ASP A 245 -2.38 -10.04 -11.32
N LEU A 246 -1.51 -9.25 -11.94
CA LEU A 246 -0.67 -8.23 -11.28
C LEU A 246 -0.80 -6.89 -12.01
N LEU A 247 -1.13 -5.83 -11.28
CA LEU A 247 -1.11 -4.45 -11.78
C LEU A 247 -0.14 -3.61 -10.95
N LEU A 248 0.88 -3.04 -11.59
CA LEU A 248 1.68 -1.99 -10.97
C LEU A 248 1.31 -0.65 -11.59
N THR A 249 0.91 0.33 -10.79
CA THR A 249 0.72 1.71 -11.26
C THR A 249 1.88 2.57 -10.77
N ALA A 250 2.40 3.43 -11.64
CA ALA A 250 3.46 4.38 -11.31
C ALA A 250 3.07 5.76 -11.84
N SER A 251 2.74 6.66 -10.91
CA SER A 251 2.18 7.97 -11.22
C SER A 251 2.37 8.95 -10.06
N HIS A 252 1.88 10.18 -10.25
CA HIS A 252 1.54 11.02 -9.11
C HIS A 252 0.30 10.50 -8.39
N GLY A 253 0.24 10.76 -7.09
CA GLY A 253 -0.97 10.62 -6.31
C GLY A 253 -1.49 11.98 -5.87
N VAL A 254 -2.80 12.12 -5.74
CA VAL A 254 -3.45 13.38 -5.39
C VAL A 254 -3.56 13.52 -3.87
N CYS A 255 -3.30 14.72 -3.35
CA CYS A 255 -3.59 15.08 -1.96
C CYS A 255 -4.50 16.29 -1.84
N PHE A 256 -5.34 16.24 -0.81
CA PHE A 256 -6.18 17.36 -0.41
C PHE A 256 -5.89 17.72 1.04
N ARG A 257 -6.09 19.00 1.38
CA ARG A 257 -5.92 19.47 2.75
C ARG A 257 -7.07 18.96 3.64
N ALA A 258 -6.80 18.85 4.93
CA ALA A 258 -7.83 18.60 5.92
C ALA A 258 -8.97 19.62 5.80
N GLY A 259 -10.21 19.12 5.71
CA GLY A 259 -11.40 19.94 5.55
C GLY A 259 -11.77 20.27 4.09
N ASP A 260 -10.97 19.90 3.09
CA ASP A 260 -11.41 19.95 1.70
C ASP A 260 -12.45 18.83 1.45
N PRO A 261 -13.63 19.14 0.86
CA PRO A 261 -14.66 18.13 0.59
C PRO A 261 -14.19 16.99 -0.31
N SER A 262 -13.19 17.22 -1.17
CA SER A 262 -12.60 16.19 -2.04
C SER A 262 -11.64 15.26 -1.31
N GLN A 263 -11.28 15.54 -0.06
CA GLN A 263 -10.29 14.74 0.66
C GLN A 263 -10.76 13.29 0.85
N MET A 264 -11.93 13.08 1.43
CA MET A 264 -12.43 11.71 1.67
C MET A 264 -12.55 10.88 0.37
N PRO A 265 -13.19 11.38 -0.71
CA PRO A 265 -13.37 10.57 -1.91
C PRO A 265 -12.12 10.46 -2.79
N HIS A 266 -11.22 11.46 -2.80
CA HIS A 266 -10.18 11.58 -3.83
C HIS A 266 -8.73 11.59 -3.28
N GLN A 267 -8.53 11.50 -1.97
CA GLN A 267 -7.18 11.38 -1.39
C GLN A 267 -6.49 10.11 -1.88
N GLY A 268 -5.28 10.24 -2.43
CA GLY A 268 -4.53 9.12 -2.98
C GLY A 268 -4.93 8.69 -4.38
N ALA A 269 -5.86 9.41 -5.03
CA ALA A 269 -6.22 9.16 -6.42
C ALA A 269 -4.99 9.20 -7.35
N LEU A 270 -5.03 8.40 -8.42
CA LEU A 270 -3.89 8.19 -9.32
C LEU A 270 -3.99 9.13 -10.52
N VAL A 271 -3.06 10.08 -10.64
CA VAL A 271 -3.01 10.98 -11.80
C VAL A 271 -2.71 10.17 -13.06
N CYS A 272 -3.47 10.39 -14.12
CA CYS A 272 -3.32 9.70 -15.40
C CYS A 272 -2.75 10.63 -16.47
N SER A 273 -2.47 10.08 -17.66
CA SER A 273 -1.88 10.83 -18.78
C SER A 273 -2.81 11.89 -19.38
N ASP A 274 -4.09 11.84 -19.01
CA ASP A 274 -5.12 12.84 -19.32
C ASP A 274 -4.81 14.20 -18.67
N TRP A 275 -4.01 14.24 -17.59
CA TRP A 275 -3.51 15.49 -17.05
C TRP A 275 -2.47 16.11 -18.01
N PRO A 276 -2.66 17.37 -18.47
CA PRO A 276 -1.79 17.98 -19.47
C PRO A 276 -0.43 18.46 -18.91
N GLY A 277 -0.17 18.22 -17.61
CA GLY A 277 1.10 18.51 -16.96
C GLY A 277 1.22 19.91 -16.34
N PRO A 278 2.30 20.17 -15.59
CA PRO A 278 2.42 21.31 -14.67
C PRO A 278 2.68 22.66 -15.36
N LYS A 279 3.06 22.66 -16.65
CA LYS A 279 3.20 23.90 -17.44
C LYS A 279 1.87 24.32 -18.05
N ALA A 280 1.10 23.37 -18.60
CA ALA A 280 -0.16 23.65 -19.27
C ALA A 280 -1.33 23.83 -18.29
N TRP A 281 -1.25 23.26 -17.09
CA TRP A 281 -2.32 23.34 -16.10
C TRP A 281 -1.84 23.90 -14.76
N ARG A 282 -2.51 24.95 -14.30
CA ARG A 282 -2.35 25.54 -12.97
C ARG A 282 -3.73 25.91 -12.43
N GLY A 283 -4.25 25.07 -11.54
CA GLY A 283 -5.61 25.16 -11.02
C GLY A 283 -6.05 23.81 -10.47
N ARG A 284 -7.21 23.77 -9.81
CA ARG A 284 -7.80 22.54 -9.27
C ARG A 284 -7.77 21.43 -10.33
N LEU A 285 -7.30 20.24 -9.94
CA LEU A 285 -7.33 19.07 -10.80
C LEU A 285 -8.79 18.74 -11.12
N ARG A 286 -9.06 18.48 -12.39
CA ARG A 286 -10.36 18.03 -12.84
C ARG A 286 -10.47 16.52 -12.66
N GLU A 287 -11.68 16.03 -12.52
CA GLU A 287 -11.95 14.59 -12.34
C GLU A 287 -11.41 13.75 -13.51
N ASP A 288 -11.37 14.28 -14.73
CA ASP A 288 -10.79 13.58 -15.89
C ASP A 288 -9.27 13.44 -15.83
N HIS A 289 -8.57 14.16 -14.94
CA HIS A 289 -7.12 14.09 -14.80
C HIS A 289 -6.61 12.91 -13.96
N PHE A 290 -7.46 12.30 -13.12
CA PHE A 290 -7.06 11.27 -12.18
C PHE A 290 -8.12 10.19 -12.02
N PHE A 291 -7.68 9.00 -11.64
CA PHE A 291 -8.51 7.86 -11.28
C PHE A 291 -8.68 7.79 -9.76
N SER A 292 -9.91 7.88 -9.25
CA SER A 292 -10.26 7.77 -7.83
C SER A 292 -11.11 6.52 -7.55
N GLY A 293 -11.54 6.35 -6.29
CA GLY A 293 -12.49 5.29 -5.93
C GLY A 293 -13.83 5.40 -6.66
N ASP A 294 -14.25 6.62 -7.04
CA ASP A 294 -15.50 6.87 -7.76
C ASP A 294 -15.50 6.29 -9.19
N ASP A 295 -14.31 6.02 -9.74
CA ASP A 295 -14.14 5.47 -11.08
C ASP A 295 -14.16 3.94 -11.10
N LEU A 296 -14.17 3.29 -9.93
CA LEU A 296 -14.37 1.85 -9.83
C LEU A 296 -15.85 1.57 -10.12
N GLY A 297 -16.14 0.87 -11.21
CA GLY A 297 -17.50 0.50 -11.55
C GLY A 297 -18.14 -0.37 -10.45
N GLU A 298 -19.47 -0.28 -10.30
CA GLU A 298 -20.22 -1.06 -9.29
C GLU A 298 -20.02 -2.59 -9.44
N ASN A 299 -19.68 -3.03 -10.66
CA ASN A 299 -19.39 -4.43 -11.00
C ASN A 299 -17.89 -4.72 -11.15
N ALA A 300 -17.02 -3.88 -10.57
CA ALA A 300 -15.57 -4.07 -10.64
C ALA A 300 -15.16 -5.42 -10.03
N ARG A 301 -14.44 -6.21 -10.82
CA ARG A 301 -13.98 -7.56 -10.47
C ARG A 301 -12.52 -7.53 -10.05
N LEU A 302 -12.31 -7.27 -8.76
CA LEU A 302 -10.96 -7.17 -8.18
C LEU A 302 -10.46 -8.51 -7.61
N GLU A 303 -11.25 -9.58 -7.69
CA GLU A 303 -10.92 -10.85 -7.04
C GLU A 303 -9.67 -11.50 -7.67
N GLY A 304 -8.64 -11.67 -6.85
CA GLY A 304 -7.36 -12.27 -7.25
C GLY A 304 -6.37 -11.28 -7.90
N LEU A 305 -6.76 -10.03 -8.11
CA LEU A 305 -5.82 -8.99 -8.54
C LEU A 305 -4.88 -8.64 -7.37
N VAL A 306 -3.58 -8.70 -7.63
CA VAL A 306 -2.59 -8.02 -6.79
C VAL A 306 -2.27 -6.67 -7.43
N SER A 307 -2.60 -5.57 -6.76
CA SER A 307 -2.24 -4.23 -7.21
C SER A 307 -1.15 -3.59 -6.35
N CYS A 308 -0.19 -2.92 -6.99
CA CYS A 308 0.86 -2.15 -6.35
C CYS A 308 0.87 -0.72 -6.88
N HIS A 309 0.60 0.25 -6.01
CA HIS A 309 0.45 1.64 -6.41
C HIS A 309 1.66 2.49 -5.97
N PHE A 310 2.61 2.70 -6.88
CA PHE A 310 3.72 3.63 -6.72
C PHE A 310 3.25 5.06 -7.01
N ALA A 311 2.53 5.63 -6.05
CA ALA A 311 2.06 7.00 -6.07
C ALA A 311 1.90 7.52 -4.64
N CYS A 312 2.01 8.82 -4.44
CA CYS A 312 1.93 9.40 -3.10
C CYS A 312 0.51 9.35 -2.54
N PHE A 313 0.40 9.19 -1.21
CA PHE A 313 -0.87 9.21 -0.48
C PHE A 313 -1.89 8.12 -0.84
N THR A 314 -1.50 7.07 -1.55
CA THR A 314 -2.37 5.92 -1.92
C THR A 314 -2.86 5.13 -0.71
N ALA A 315 -2.19 5.26 0.44
CA ALA A 315 -2.62 4.71 1.73
C ALA A 315 -3.21 5.78 2.67
N GLY A 316 -3.62 6.92 2.12
CA GLY A 316 -4.15 8.08 2.86
C GLY A 316 -3.08 9.03 3.39
N THR A 317 -3.47 9.85 4.37
CA THR A 317 -2.63 10.86 5.03
C THR A 317 -2.62 10.65 6.54
N PRO A 318 -1.46 10.76 7.22
CA PRO A 318 -1.40 10.75 8.67
C PRO A 318 -2.21 11.90 9.29
N ALA A 319 -2.85 11.66 10.44
CA ALA A 319 -3.56 12.70 11.20
C ALA A 319 -2.66 13.89 11.59
N SER A 320 -1.36 13.65 11.77
CA SER A 320 -0.35 14.66 12.09
C SER A 320 0.84 14.56 11.12
N ALA A 321 0.65 14.93 9.86
CA ALA A 321 1.76 15.09 8.93
C ALA A 321 2.38 16.51 9.06
N PRO A 322 3.61 16.67 9.60
CA PRO A 322 4.24 17.98 9.71
C PRO A 322 4.46 18.65 8.35
N SER A 323 4.50 17.88 7.25
CA SER A 323 4.71 18.38 5.89
C SER A 323 3.45 18.90 5.18
N ILE A 324 2.25 18.52 5.65
CA ILE A 324 0.97 19.13 5.20
C ILE A 324 0.61 20.30 6.12
N ALA A 325 1.14 20.31 7.35
CA ALA A 325 0.95 21.34 8.36
C ALA A 325 1.82 22.59 8.20
N ALA A 326 2.42 22.82 7.02
CA ALA A 326 3.10 24.09 6.72
C ALA A 326 2.11 25.22 6.42
N ALA A 327 1.16 25.43 7.33
CA ALA A 327 0.44 26.67 7.62
C ALA A 327 -0.43 26.44 8.86
N THR A 328 0.18 26.24 10.04
CA THR A 328 -0.56 26.36 11.29
C THR A 328 -0.87 27.85 11.53
N PRO A 329 -2.08 28.17 11.99
CA PRO A 329 -2.18 28.84 13.28
C PRO A 329 -2.80 27.85 14.27
N ARG A 330 -2.14 27.73 15.42
CA ARG A 330 -2.62 26.98 16.58
C ARG A 330 -4.03 27.47 16.93
N LEU A 331 -4.96 26.55 17.16
CA LEU A 331 -6.16 26.85 17.95
C LEU A 331 -5.99 26.26 19.34
N ARG A 332 -6.33 27.10 20.33
CA ARG A 332 -6.39 26.77 21.75
C ARG A 332 -7.47 25.73 22.02
#